data_AF-A0A369LN07-F1
#
_entry.id   AF-A0A369LN07-F1
#
_cell.length_a   1.000
_cell.length_b   1.000
_cell.length_c   1.000
_cell.angle_alpha   90.00
_cell.angle_beta   90.00
_cell.angle_gamma   90.00
#
_symmetry.space_group_name_H-M   'P 1'
#
loop_
_entity.id
_entity.type
_entity.pdbx_description
1 polymer ?
#
loop_
_entity_poly.entity_id
_entity_poly.type
_entity_poly.pdbx_seq_one_letter_code
_entity_poly.pdbx_strand_id
1 'polypeptide(L)' 'MFRQKPQINTPLEAFDEFADVRMTLSGTSALALALAQSEISEPESIRLISCLLDYCSLTVESACELICSEQQ' A
#
# COMPACT_ATOMS: atom_id res chain seq x y z
N MET A 1 -11.37 -0.99 7.37
CA MET A 1 -10.69 -1.73 6.28
C MET A 1 -10.67 -0.82 5.07
N PHE A 2 -9.49 -0.48 4.54
CA PHE A 2 -9.31 0.42 3.40
C PHE A 2 -10.12 -0.10 2.21
N ARG A 3 -11.35 0.40 2.06
CA ARG A 3 -12.33 -0.06 1.05
C ARG A 3 -12.49 0.93 -0.09
N GLN A 4 -11.81 2.07 -0.01
CA GLN A 4 -11.91 3.12 -1.00
C GLN A 4 -10.52 3.44 -1.50
N LYS A 5 -10.45 3.52 -2.83
CA LYS A 5 -9.33 4.02 -3.59
C LYS A 5 -9.01 5.44 -3.09
N PRO A 6 -7.74 5.76 -2.76
CA PRO A 6 -7.39 7.09 -2.28
C PRO A 6 -7.74 8.15 -3.34
N GLN A 7 -8.26 9.29 -2.89
CA GLN A 7 -8.57 10.42 -3.76
C GLN A 7 -7.30 11.25 -3.95
N ILE A 8 -6.68 11.11 -5.11
CA ILE A 8 -5.50 11.86 -5.52
C ILE A 8 -5.94 12.88 -6.57
N ASN A 9 -5.68 14.16 -6.34
CA ASN A 9 -6.16 15.26 -7.18
C ASN A 9 -5.03 15.97 -7.92
N THR A 10 -3.78 15.78 -7.50
CA THR A 10 -2.62 16.42 -8.13
C THR A 10 -1.45 15.45 -8.31
N PRO A 11 -0.54 15.71 -9.28
CA PRO A 11 0.66 14.90 -9.44
C PRO A 11 1.58 14.94 -8.24
N LEU A 12 1.62 16.06 -7.51
CA LEU A 12 2.41 16.17 -6.28
C LEU A 12 1.89 15.22 -5.20
N GLU A 13 0.57 15.21 -4.99
CA GLU A 13 -0.09 14.23 -4.10
C GLU A 13 0.22 12.80 -4.55
N ALA A 14 0.23 12.52 -5.85
CA ALA A 14 0.58 11.19 -6.37
C ALA A 14 2.02 10.76 -5.98
N PHE A 15 2.98 11.68 -6.00
CA PHE A 15 4.35 11.40 -5.56
C PHE A 15 4.48 11.20 -4.05
N ASP A 16 3.73 11.96 -3.25
CA ASP A 16 3.67 11.78 -1.81
C ASP A 16 3.07 10.41 -1.45
N GLU A 17 1.98 10.02 -2.12
CA GLU A 17 1.36 8.71 -1.97
C GLU A 17 2.30 7.56 -2.36
N PHE A 18 3.18 7.73 -3.36
CA PHE A 18 4.22 6.73 -3.64
C PHE A 18 5.25 6.60 -2.51
N ALA A 19 5.57 7.69 -1.82
CA ALA A 19 6.46 7.64 -0.65
C ALA A 19 5.78 6.87 0.51
N ASP A 20 4.48 7.09 0.72
CA ASP A 20 3.67 6.40 1.72
C ASP A 20 3.50 4.91 1.40
N VAL A 21 3.29 4.55 0.14
CA VAL A 21 3.30 3.16 -0.33
C VAL A 21 4.65 2.51 -0.03
N ARG A 22 5.77 3.18 -0.33
CA ARG A 22 7.11 2.65 -0.05
C ARG A 22 7.33 2.42 1.45
N MET A 23 6.88 3.36 2.29
CA MET A 23 6.96 3.22 3.75
C MET A 23 6.11 2.04 4.24
N THR A 24 4.89 1.92 3.73
CA THR A 24 3.95 0.84 4.07
C THR A 24 4.49 -0.52 3.68
N LEU A 25 5.05 -0.68 2.47
CA LEU A 25 5.67 -1.92 2.02
C LEU A 25 6.89 -2.29 2.85
N SER A 26 7.69 -1.31 3.28
CA SER A 26 8.83 -1.53 4.17
C SER A 26 8.38 -2.09 5.52
N GLY A 27 7.35 -1.49 6.13
CA GLY A 27 6.74 -1.99 7.36
C GLY A 27 6.10 -3.37 7.19
N THR A 28 5.40 -3.60 6.08
CA THR A 28 4.77 -4.89 5.74
C THR A 28 5.82 -5.99 5.60
N SER A 29 6.97 -5.70 4.98
CA SER A 29 8.09 -6.64 4.87
C SER A 29 8.68 -6.98 6.23
N ALA A 30 8.89 -5.99 7.10
CA ALA A 30 9.37 -6.21 8.47
C ALA A 30 8.38 -7.08 9.28
N LEU A 31 7.08 -6.82 9.15
CA LEU A 31 6.03 -7.61 9.78
C LEU A 31 6.03 -9.05 9.26
N ALA A 32 6.09 -9.26 7.95
CA ALA A 32 6.14 -10.59 7.36
C ALA A 32 7.36 -11.39 7.84
N LEU A 33 8.52 -10.76 7.96
CA LEU A 33 9.73 -11.39 8.49
C LEU A 33 9.57 -11.76 9.96
N ALA A 34 9.01 -10.88 10.78
CA ALA A 34 8.74 -11.16 12.19
C ALA A 34 7.76 -12.33 12.37
N LEU A 35 6.73 -12.41 11.53
CA LEU A 35 5.78 -13.54 11.53
C LEU A 35 6.44 -14.84 11.09
N ALA A 36 7.33 -14.82 10.10
CA ALA A 36 8.05 -16.01 9.67
C ALA A 36 8.99 -16.56 10.76
N GLN A 37 9.41 -15.71 11.70
CA GLN A 37 10.23 -16.07 12.86
C GLN A 37 9.39 -16.38 14.10
N SER A 38 8.07 -16.17 14.05
CA SER A 38 7.14 -16.50 15.12
C SER A 38 6.81 -18.00 15.12
N GLU A 39 6.84 -18.63 16.29
CA GLU A 39 6.32 -19.98 16.47
C GLU A 39 4.78 -20.03 16.49
N ILE A 40 4.13 -18.85 16.54
CA ILE A 40 2.67 -18.70 16.56
C ILE A 40 2.20 -18.26 15.17
N SER A 41 1.40 -19.11 14.53
CA SER A 41 0.64 -18.73 13.34
C SER A 41 -0.51 -17.82 13.76
N GLU A 42 -0.45 -16.54 13.36
CA GLU A 42 -1.50 -15.55 13.61
C GLU A 42 -2.23 -15.19 12.31
N PRO A 43 -3.43 -15.75 12.07
CA PRO A 43 -4.24 -15.44 10.89
C PRO A 43 -4.55 -13.95 10.73
N GLU A 44 -4.70 -13.21 11.82
CA GLU A 44 -4.96 -11.77 11.79
C GLU A 44 -3.78 -10.98 11.23
N SER A 45 -2.55 -11.41 11.50
CA SER A 45 -1.34 -10.78 10.99
C SER A 45 -1.18 -11.01 9.48
N ILE A 46 -1.56 -12.20 8.98
CA ILE A 46 -1.66 -12.48 7.54
C ILE A 46 -2.76 -11.64 6.89
N ARG A 47 -3.94 -11.54 7.51
CA ARG A 47 -5.04 -10.69 7.02
C ARG A 47 -4.62 -9.22 6.95
N LEU A 48 -3.87 -8.73 7.93
CA LEU A 48 -3.33 -7.38 7.94
C LEU A 48 -2.36 -7.17 6.77
N ILE A 49 -1.41 -8.08 6.56
CA ILE A 49 -0.48 -8.02 5.42
C ILE A 49 -1.25 -7.95 4.10
N SER A 50 -2.26 -8.80 3.91
CA SER A 50 -3.11 -8.77 2.71
C SER A 50 -3.77 -7.41 2.52
N CYS A 51 -4.33 -6.82 3.59
CA CYS A 51 -4.96 -5.51 3.51
C CYS A 51 -3.98 -4.39 3.15
N LEU A 52 -2.76 -4.44 3.68
CA LEU A 52 -1.72 -3.45 3.39
C LEU A 52 -1.27 -3.54 1.93
N LEU A 53 -1.15 -4.76 1.39
CA LEU A 53 -0.83 -4.96 -0.02
C LEU A 53 -1.94 -4.46 -0.94
N ASP A 54 -3.20 -4.75 -0.62
CA ASP A 54 -4.36 -4.25 -1.38
C ASP A 54 -4.40 -2.72 -1.38
N TYR A 55 -4.17 -2.09 -0.23
CA TYR A 55 -4.09 -0.64 -0.12
C TYR A 55 -2.95 -0.06 -0.98
N CYS A 56 -1.76 -0.66 -0.93
CA CYS A 56 -0.62 -0.22 -1.75
C CYS A 56 -0.95 -0.32 -3.25
N SER A 57 -1.57 -1.42 -3.67
CA SER A 57 -1.99 -1.63 -5.06
C SER A 57 -2.96 -0.55 -5.54
N LEU A 58 -4.05 -0.31 -4.77
CA LEU A 58 -5.05 0.70 -5.10
C LEU A 58 -4.45 2.11 -5.15
N THR A 59 -3.53 2.42 -4.23
CA THR A 59 -2.86 3.72 -4.17
C THR A 59 -1.99 3.95 -5.40
N VAL A 60 -1.18 2.95 -5.79
CA VAL A 60 -0.35 3.02 -7.01
C VAL A 60 -1.22 3.14 -8.26
N GLU A 61 -2.30 2.38 -8.36
CA GLU A 61 -3.23 2.46 -9.50
C GLU A 61 -3.81 3.88 -9.64
N SER A 62 -4.27 4.48 -8.53
CA SER A 62 -4.81 5.85 -8.51
C SER A 62 -3.80 6.89 -8.95
N ALA A 63 -2.58 6.79 -8.41
CA ALA A 63 -1.51 7.73 -8.68
C ALA A 63 -1.08 7.64 -10.16
N CYS A 64 -0.95 6.43 -10.69
CA CYS A 64 -0.63 6.19 -12.08
C CYS A 64 -1.74 6.66 -13.05
N GLU A 65 -3.01 6.42 -12.73
CA GLU A 65 -4.14 6.92 -13.54
C GLU A 65 -4.08 8.44 -13.68
N LEU A 66 -3.84 9.16 -12.59
CA LEU A 66 -3.72 10.62 -12.62
C LEU A 66 -2.50 11.07 -13.42
N ILE A 67 -1.30 10.55 -13.13
CA ILE A 67 -0.07 10.97 -13.81
C ILE A 67 -0.12 10.66 -15.32
N CYS A 68 -0.65 9.50 -15.71
CA CYS A 68 -0.73 9.10 -17.11
C CYS A 68 -1.83 9.83 -17.88
N SER A 69 -2.92 10.25 -17.22
CA SER A 69 -3.99 11.01 -17.87
C SER A 69 -3.61 12.47 -18.13
N GLU A 70 -2.73 13.07 -17.34
CA GLU A 70 -2.22 14.43 -17.59
C GLU A 70 -1.19 14.52 -18.72
N GLN A 71 -0.72 13.39 -19.26
CA GLN A 71 0.26 13.34 -20.37
C GLN A 71 -0.39 13.22 -21.76
N GLN A 72 -1.73 13.17 -21.87
CA GLN A 72 -2.50 13.13 -23.13
C GLN A 72 -3.10 14.49 -23.47
#